data_AF-A0A4S2A825-F1
#
_entry.id   AF-A0A4S2A825-F1
#
_cell.length_a   1.000
_cell.length_b   1.000
_cell.length_c   1.000
_cell.angle_alpha   90.00
_cell.angle_beta   90.00
_cell.angle_gamma   90.00
#
_symmetry.space_group_name_H-M   'P 1'
#
loop_
_entity.id
_entity.type
_entity.pdbx_description
1 polymer ?
#
loop_
_entity_poly.entity_id
_entity_poly.type
_entity_poly.pdbx_seq_one_letter_code
_entity_poly.pdbx_strand_id
1 'polypeptide(L)'
;MDRGIISISETGVVTIPTAPIWMTKFEIADLFGVFSCDVRKAIHTIYKHKELNELDTMKYLKQPDGISYDVYNIEVIIAVAFRICSKEGVLFRRFIINEISTIKKATPITLFVASVRGNNRWYN
;
A
#
# COMPACT_ATOMS: atom_id res chain seq x y z
N MET A 1 -18.98 8.19 2.10
CA MET A 1 -18.37 7.37 3.16
C MET A 1 -17.12 8.09 3.61
N ASP A 2 -16.99 8.38 4.90
CA ASP A 2 -15.78 8.99 5.43
C ASP A 2 -14.65 7.96 5.34
N ARG A 3 -13.65 8.26 4.51
CA ARG A 3 -12.47 7.41 4.33
C ARG A 3 -11.20 8.23 4.40
N GLY A 4 -10.18 7.64 4.98
CA GLY A 4 -8.85 8.21 5.02
C GLY A 4 -8.03 7.85 3.78
N ILE A 5 -7.23 8.80 3.30
CA ILE A 5 -6.22 8.61 2.26
C ILE A 5 -4.85 8.79 2.91
N ILE A 6 -3.96 7.83 2.71
CA ILE A 6 -2.55 7.95 3.13
C ILE A 6 -1.85 8.89 2.17
N SER A 7 -0.99 9.77 2.68
CA SER A 7 -0.16 10.64 1.85
C SER A 7 1.30 10.61 2.30
N ILE A 8 2.18 10.93 1.35
CA ILE A 8 3.61 11.14 1.59
C ILE A 8 3.92 12.55 1.11
N SER A 9 4.37 13.42 2.01
CA SER A 9 4.77 14.77 1.64
C SER A 9 6.03 14.76 0.77
N GLU A 10 6.31 15.87 0.07
CA GLU A 10 7.58 16.04 -0.65
C GLU A 10 8.82 15.91 0.26
N THR A 11 8.65 16.25 1.55
CA THR A 11 9.67 16.08 2.60
C THR A 11 9.82 14.63 3.08
N GLY A 12 9.01 13.70 2.56
CA GLY A 12 9.06 12.28 2.86
C GLY A 12 8.36 11.87 4.15
N VAL A 13 7.50 12.73 4.71
CA VAL A 13 6.71 12.42 5.91
C VAL A 13 5.47 11.64 5.49
N VAL A 14 5.28 10.45 6.07
CA VAL A 14 4.09 9.62 5.88
C VAL A 14 3.01 10.08 6.86
N THR A 15 1.82 10.41 6.35
CA THR A 15 0.66 10.77 7.19
C THR A 15 -0.42 9.71 7.06
N ILE A 16 -0.76 9.10 8.20
CA ILE A 16 -1.86 8.13 8.31
C ILE A 16 -3.08 8.83 8.92
N PRO A 17 -4.24 8.82 8.23
CA PRO A 17 -5.47 9.39 8.78
C PRO A 17 -6.05 8.52 9.89
N THR A 18 -6.76 9.14 10.83
CA THR A 18 -7.50 8.42 11.90
C THR A 18 -8.77 7.73 11.38
N ALA A 19 -9.30 8.21 10.25
CA ALA A 19 -10.44 7.61 9.57
C ALA A 19 -10.08 6.25 8.95
N PRO A 20 -11.06 5.34 8.77
CA PRO A 20 -10.81 4.05 8.13
C PRO A 20 -10.24 4.23 6.72
N ILE A 21 -9.14 3.55 6.45
CA ILE A 21 -8.39 3.72 5.20
C ILE A 21 -8.99 2.85 4.12
N TRP A 22 -9.43 3.52 3.07
CA TRP A 22 -9.91 2.91 1.84
C TRP A 22 -9.37 3.74 0.69
N MET A 23 -8.56 3.17 -0.19
CA MET A 23 -7.95 3.88 -1.31
C MET A 23 -8.20 3.18 -2.64
N THR A 24 -8.45 3.97 -3.68
CA THR A 24 -8.59 3.49 -5.06
C THR A 24 -7.22 3.13 -5.64
N LYS A 25 -7.20 2.37 -6.75
CA LYS A 25 -5.93 2.06 -7.46
C LYS A 25 -5.17 3.32 -7.87
N PHE A 26 -5.88 4.40 -8.20
CA PHE A 26 -5.28 5.68 -8.61
C PHE A 26 -4.63 6.39 -7.44
N GLU A 27 -5.32 6.50 -6.31
CA GLU A 27 -4.73 7.11 -5.11
C GLU A 27 -3.52 6.31 -4.58
N ILE A 28 -3.54 4.98 -4.72
CA ILE A 28 -2.37 4.14 -4.40
C ILE A 28 -1.23 4.39 -5.38
N ALA A 29 -1.54 4.60 -6.67
CA ALA A 29 -0.56 4.92 -7.69
C ALA A 29 0.10 6.28 -7.41
N ASP A 30 -0.70 7.28 -7.06
CA ASP A 30 -0.25 8.61 -6.66
C ASP A 30 0.58 8.56 -5.37
N LEU A 31 0.15 7.79 -4.36
CA LEU A 31 0.89 7.57 -3.12
C LEU A 31 2.30 7.04 -3.37
N PHE A 32 2.46 6.13 -4.34
CA PHE A 32 3.75 5.51 -4.64
C PHE A 32 4.49 6.14 -5.82
N GLY A 33 3.95 7.18 -6.46
CA GLY A 33 4.56 7.81 -7.63
C GLY A 33 4.76 6.84 -8.81
N VAL A 34 3.81 5.93 -9.03
CA VAL A 34 3.86 4.89 -10.07
C VAL A 34 2.63 4.89 -10.95
N PHE A 35 2.65 4.15 -12.05
CA PHE A 35 1.47 4.00 -12.88
C PHE A 35 0.42 3.08 -12.24
N SER A 36 -0.86 3.41 -12.44
CA SER A 36 -1.98 2.59 -11.98
C SER A 36 -1.96 1.16 -12.53
N CYS A 37 -1.32 0.94 -13.68
CA CYS A 37 -1.14 -0.39 -14.26
C CYS A 37 -0.22 -1.28 -13.42
N ASP A 38 0.79 -0.72 -12.75
CA ASP A 38 1.71 -1.46 -11.89
C ASP A 38 1.04 -1.81 -10.56
N VAL A 39 0.26 -0.88 -10.00
CA VAL A 39 -0.61 -1.16 -8.85
C VAL A 39 -1.60 -2.29 -9.18
N ARG A 40 -2.25 -2.23 -10.34
CA ARG A 40 -3.16 -3.29 -10.79
C ARG A 40 -2.46 -4.65 -10.88
N LYS A 41 -1.24 -4.71 -11.45
CA LYS A 41 -0.45 -5.94 -11.52
C LYS A 41 -0.08 -6.46 -10.13
N ALA A 42 0.31 -5.58 -9.22
CA ALA A 42 0.67 -5.94 -7.84
C ALA A 42 -0.54 -6.52 -7.09
N ILE A 43 -1.69 -5.84 -7.13
CA ILE A 43 -2.95 -6.29 -6.51
C ILE A 43 -3.38 -7.64 -7.09
N HIS A 44 -3.37 -7.79 -8.42
CA HIS A 44 -3.72 -9.05 -9.07
C HIS A 44 -2.82 -10.20 -8.60
N THR A 45 -1.52 -9.95 -8.46
CA THR A 45 -0.55 -10.94 -7.98
C THR A 45 -0.85 -11.34 -6.52
N ILE A 46 -1.12 -10.37 -5.64
CA ILE A 46 -1.49 -10.61 -4.24
C ILE A 46 -2.67 -11.58 -4.12
N TYR A 47 -3.76 -11.31 -4.85
CA TYR A 47 -4.95 -12.15 -4.80
C TYR A 47 -4.77 -13.50 -5.52
N LYS A 48 -4.04 -13.52 -6.64
CA LYS A 48 -3.69 -14.77 -7.34
C LYS A 48 -2.92 -15.73 -6.43
N HIS A 49 -2.01 -15.21 -5.61
CA HIS A 49 -1.25 -16.00 -4.64
C HIS A 49 -1.99 -16.23 -3.32
N LYS A 50 -3.24 -15.76 -3.19
CA LYS A 50 -4.07 -15.88 -1.99
C LYS A 50 -3.39 -15.33 -0.74
N GLU A 51 -2.57 -14.30 -0.90
CA GLU A 51 -1.90 -13.64 0.23
C GLU A 51 -2.89 -12.80 1.05
N LEU A 52 -3.93 -12.28 0.39
CA LEU A 52 -5.06 -11.58 1.00
C LEU A 52 -6.37 -12.10 0.40
N ASN A 53 -7.47 -11.93 1.14
CA ASN A 53 -8.80 -12.27 0.68
C ASN A 53 -9.48 -11.05 0.05
N GLU A 54 -9.94 -11.17 -1.21
CA GLU A 54 -10.63 -10.08 -1.92
C GLU A 54 -11.88 -9.61 -1.18
N LEU A 55 -12.65 -10.52 -0.60
CA LEU A 55 -13.92 -10.20 0.06
C LEU A 55 -13.76 -9.32 1.30
N ASP A 56 -12.63 -9.47 2.01
CA ASP A 56 -12.36 -8.75 3.26
C ASP A 56 -11.64 -7.42 3.01
N THR A 57 -10.84 -7.37 1.93
CA THR A 57 -9.87 -6.29 1.69
C THR A 57 -10.25 -5.34 0.55
N MET A 58 -11.27 -5.67 -0.26
CA MET A 58 -11.78 -4.86 -1.36
C MET A 58 -13.25 -4.53 -1.16
N LYS A 59 -13.64 -3.28 -1.47
CA LYS A 59 -15.04 -2.84 -1.50
C LYS A 59 -15.34 -2.05 -2.77
N TYR A 60 -16.60 -2.05 -3.15
CA TYR A 60 -17.10 -1.18 -4.21
C TYR A 60 -17.63 0.11 -3.58
N LEU A 61 -16.99 1.23 -3.91
CA LEU A 61 -17.46 2.56 -3.54
C LEU A 61 -18.28 3.14 -4.70
N LYS A 62 -19.59 3.28 -4.49
CA LYS A 62 -20.47 3.97 -5.44
C LYS A 62 -20.31 5.48 -5.29
N GLN A 63 -19.94 6.16 -6.36
CA GLN A 63 -19.98 7.60 -6.44
C GLN A 63 -21.39 8.09 -6.84
N PRO A 64 -21.72 9.38 -6.57
CA PRO A 64 -23.02 9.96 -6.90
C PRO A 64 -23.34 9.96 -8.40
N ASP A 65 -22.31 9.89 -9.24
CA ASP A 65 -22.39 9.80 -10.70
C ASP A 65 -22.81 8.41 -11.21
N GLY A 66 -23.00 7.44 -10.30
CA GLY A 66 -23.38 6.06 -10.62
C GLY A 66 -22.19 5.15 -10.93
N ILE A 67 -20.96 5.68 -10.95
CA ILE A 67 -19.75 4.90 -11.20
C ILE A 67 -19.27 4.27 -9.89
N SER A 68 -18.98 2.97 -9.92
CA SER A 68 -18.40 2.26 -8.79
C SER A 68 -16.90 2.09 -8.97
N TYR A 69 -16.13 2.45 -7.95
CA TYR A 69 -14.68 2.23 -7.91
C TYR A 69 -14.31 1.14 -6.92
N ASP A 70 -13.32 0.34 -7.29
CA ASP A 70 -12.67 -0.58 -6.36
C ASP A 70 -11.83 0.23 -5.36
N VAL A 71 -12.12 0.07 -4.07
CA VAL A 71 -11.31 0.61 -2.97
C VAL A 71 -10.71 -0.52 -2.15
N TYR A 72 -9.49 -0.30 -1.69
CA TYR A 72 -8.66 -1.27 -1.00
C TYR A 72 -8.31 -0.80 0.41
N ASN A 73 -8.27 -1.73 1.35
CA ASN A 73 -7.89 -1.47 2.73
C ASN A 73 -6.37 -1.25 2.89
N ILE A 74 -5.94 -0.90 4.11
CA ILE A 74 -4.53 -0.71 4.45
C ILE A 74 -3.66 -1.95 4.21
N GLU A 75 -4.19 -3.15 4.39
CA GLU A 75 -3.42 -4.40 4.23
C GLU A 75 -2.95 -4.58 2.79
N VAL A 76 -3.83 -4.32 1.82
CA VAL A 76 -3.47 -4.34 0.39
C VAL A 76 -2.45 -3.26 0.08
N ILE A 77 -2.62 -2.05 0.64
CA ILE A 77 -1.67 -0.93 0.43
C ILE A 77 -0.28 -1.30 0.93
N ILE A 78 -0.18 -1.92 2.11
CA ILE A 78 1.09 -2.44 2.66
C ILE A 78 1.66 -3.53 1.74
N ALA A 79 0.85 -4.51 1.33
CA ALA A 79 1.30 -5.59 0.46
C ALA A 79 1.79 -5.09 -0.92
N VAL A 80 1.17 -4.04 -1.45
CA VAL A 80 1.60 -3.35 -2.69
C VAL A 80 2.92 -2.62 -2.45
N ALA A 81 3.08 -1.94 -1.30
CA ALA A 81 4.33 -1.26 -0.95
C ALA A 81 5.53 -2.22 -0.92
N PHE A 82 5.34 -3.49 -0.57
CA PHE A 82 6.41 -4.50 -0.60
C PHE A 82 6.71 -5.07 -2.00
N ARG A 83 5.86 -4.80 -2.99
CA ARG A 83 6.06 -5.24 -4.39
C ARG A 83 6.60 -4.15 -5.29
N ILE A 84 6.22 -2.90 -5.02
CA ILE A 84 6.59 -1.75 -5.86
C ILE A 84 7.93 -1.16 -5.41
N CYS A 85 8.84 -0.97 -6.36
CA CYS A 85 10.14 -0.34 -6.14
C CYS A 85 10.12 1.13 -6.56
N SER A 86 9.47 1.99 -5.76
CA SER A 86 9.52 3.45 -5.93
C SER A 86 10.19 4.13 -4.72
N LYS A 87 10.56 5.41 -4.88
CA LYS A 87 11.15 6.22 -3.80
C LYS A 87 10.19 6.33 -2.62
N GLU A 88 8.93 6.62 -2.93
CA GLU A 88 7.80 6.72 -2.01
C GLU A 88 7.53 5.36 -1.34
N GLY A 89 7.61 4.26 -2.11
CA GLY A 89 7.51 2.90 -1.58
C GLY A 89 8.61 2.56 -0.58
N VAL A 90 9.86 3.00 -0.80
CA VAL A 90 10.96 2.82 0.16
C VAL A 90 10.66 3.57 1.46
N LEU A 91 10.20 4.83 1.37
CA LEU A 91 9.84 5.64 2.54
C LEU A 91 8.70 4.99 3.33
N PHE A 92 7.65 4.55 2.64
CA PHE A 92 6.51 3.89 3.26
C PHE A 92 6.90 2.58 3.95
N ARG A 93 7.71 1.73 3.31
CA ARG A 93 8.22 0.50 3.93
C ARG A 93 9.03 0.79 5.20
N ARG A 94 9.90 1.82 5.15
CA ARG A 94 10.69 2.24 6.32
C ARG A 94 9.78 2.73 7.45
N PHE A 95 8.75 3.50 7.12
CA PHE A 95 7.75 3.96 8.09
C PHE A 95 7.04 2.77 8.76
N ILE A 96 6.52 1.82 7.98
CA ILE A 96 5.83 0.64 8.52
C ILE A 96 6.77 -0.20 9.40
N ILE A 97 8.01 -0.43 8.98
CA ILE A 97 8.99 -1.17 9.79
C ILE A 97 9.30 -0.45 11.10
N ASN A 98 9.45 0.88 11.06
CA ASN A 98 9.68 1.69 12.25
C ASN A 98 8.50 1.61 13.22
N GLU A 99 7.26 1.77 12.75
CA GLU A 99 6.04 1.63 13.55
C GLU A 99 5.89 0.23 14.16
N ILE A 100 6.18 -0.81 13.38
CA ILE A 100 6.16 -2.18 13.91
C ILE A 100 7.27 -2.35 14.96
N SER A 101 8.44 -1.75 14.77
CA SER A 101 9.55 -1.81 15.74
C SER A 101 9.24 -1.07 17.03
N THR A 102 8.52 0.05 16.99
CA THR A 102 8.13 0.81 18.18
C THR A 102 7.10 0.04 18.99
N ILE A 103 6.13 -0.60 18.32
CA ILE A 103 5.17 -1.51 18.96
C ILE A 103 5.91 -2.72 19.59
N LYS A 104 6.88 -3.30 18.89
CA LYS A 104 7.62 -4.48 19.36
C LYS A 104 8.58 -4.23 20.52
N LYS A 105 8.94 -2.97 20.81
CA LYS A 105 9.64 -2.64 22.07
C LYS A 105 8.75 -2.90 23.31
N ALA A 106 7.43 -3.05 23.12
CA ALA A 106 6.52 -3.55 24.15
C ALA A 106 6.41 -5.09 24.19
N THR A 107 6.60 -5.79 23.06
CA THR A 107 6.66 -7.28 22.96
C THR A 107 7.43 -7.74 21.70
N PRO A 108 8.51 -8.56 21.80
CA PRO A 108 9.34 -8.86 20.65
C PRO A 108 8.71 -9.96 19.76
N ILE A 109 8.35 -9.63 18.52
CA ILE A 109 8.06 -10.62 17.46
C ILE A 109 9.09 -10.42 16.34
N THR A 110 9.86 -11.44 15.98
CA THR A 110 10.84 -11.34 14.89
C THR A 110 10.15 -11.58 13.55
N LEU A 111 10.05 -10.56 12.68
CA LEU A 111 9.62 -10.74 11.29
C LEU A 111 10.87 -10.64 10.40
N PHE A 112 11.23 -11.74 9.74
CA PHE A 112 12.28 -11.75 8.73
C PHE A 112 11.75 -11.11 7.45
N VAL A 113 12.08 -9.85 7.23
CA VAL A 113 11.85 -9.17 5.94
C VAL A 113 13.20 -9.11 5.23
N ALA A 114 13.39 -9.95 4.22
CA ALA A 114 14.52 -9.84 3.31
C ALA A 114 14.31 -8.61 2.42
N SER A 115 14.99 -7.49 2.73
CA SER A 115 15.01 -6.35 1.81
C SER A 115 15.90 -6.71 0.61
N VAL A 116 15.30 -7.09 -0.51
CA VAL A 116 16.04 -7.19 -1.77
C VAL A 116 16.43 -5.77 -2.17
N ARG A 117 17.70 -5.43 -1.98
CA ARG A 117 18.31 -4.21 -2.53
C ARG A 117 18.54 -4.44 -4.03
N GLY A 118 17.45 -4.46 -4.79
CA GLY A 118 17.46 -4.70 -6.22
C GLY A 118 17.85 -3.43 -6.98
N ASN A 119 19.07 -3.39 -7.52
CA ASN A 119 19.43 -2.46 -8.58
C ASN A 119 18.43 -2.58 -9.73
N ASN A 120 17.73 -1.48 -9.98
CA ASN A 120 16.95 -1.14 -11.15
C ASN A 120 17.72 -1.48 -12.45
N ARG A 121 17.52 -2.70 -12.95
CA ARG A 121 17.81 -3.09 -14.33
C ARG A 121 16.60 -3.83 -14.89
N TRP A 122 15.65 -3.06 -15.42
CA TRP A 122 14.61 -3.55 -16.29
C TRP A 122 14.56 -2.68 -17.54
N TYR A 123 15.58 -2.87 -18.39
CA TYR A 123 15.48 -2.74 -19.84
C TYR A 123 16.27 -3.92 -20.41
N ASN A 124 15.56 -4.85 -21.05
CA ASN A 124 15.96 -5.70 -22.16
C ASN A 124 14.70 -6.36 -22.71
#